data_AF-A0A968JKS2-F1
#
_entry.id   AF-A0A968JKS2-F1
#
_cell.length_a   1.000
_cell.length_b   1.000
_cell.length_c   1.000
_cell.angle_alpha   90.00
_cell.angle_beta   90.00
_cell.angle_gamma   90.00
#
_symmetry.space_group_name_H-M   'P 1'
#
loop_
_entity.id
_entity.type
_entity.pdbx_description
1 polymer ?
#
loop_
_entity_poly.entity_id
_entity_poly.type
_entity_poly.pdbx_seq_one_letter_code
_entity_poly.pdbx_strand_id
1 'polypeptide(L)'
;MEVYEFNRFHPQWLHFKLSSNAEYVMRFKDRAFQLLEETTLTEDSCRARFNSRISEIEKAIIAESARWGDTRSGSPLNRDDHWYPELNKVLTTFFDNRTQIVIDQLKDEGLYTTLLPPTISRNGTKIKSPVYMVNEPFSVSLAAGTNTIYYTLNGNDPRLAGSGISPDALQIKGNGTLSINGSAIIKARTYKNGAWSALKHIDFLSVNEDYTNLKVTEIHYNPENVVVGLDTTNGKDFEFIEFKNTGETALNLSGLILDSAIYYEFPPNTILGPKKFYVLASKPENFYDRYHLTASGNFKDNLSNGGEQIVLHNGNNNNILKFLVF
;
A
#
# COMPACT_ATOMS: atom_id res chain seq x y z
N MET A 1 14.35 19.16 16.27
CA MET A 1 14.40 19.59 14.85
C MET A 1 14.66 21.09 14.71
N GLU A 2 15.79 21.52 14.14
CA GLU A 2 16.07 22.92 13.80
C GLU A 2 15.67 23.22 12.35
N VAL A 3 14.94 24.33 12.11
CA VAL A 3 14.55 24.79 10.77
C VAL A 3 15.36 26.05 10.45
N TYR A 4 16.12 26.02 9.36
CA TYR A 4 17.12 27.05 9.07
C TYR A 4 16.58 28.30 8.34
N GLU A 5 15.38 28.26 7.77
CA GLU A 5 14.78 29.42 7.07
C GLU A 5 13.26 29.50 7.25
N PHE A 6 12.79 30.28 8.23
CA PHE A 6 11.35 30.49 8.45
C PHE A 6 10.69 31.50 7.49
N ASN A 7 11.49 32.21 6.70
CA ASN A 7 11.04 33.29 5.82
C ASN A 7 10.63 32.81 4.41
N ARG A 8 10.82 31.52 4.08
CA ARG A 8 10.46 30.92 2.80
C ARG A 8 9.80 29.58 3.00
N PHE A 9 8.82 29.26 2.16
CA PHE A 9 8.20 27.95 2.16
C PHE A 9 9.18 26.89 1.61
N HIS A 10 9.34 25.78 2.33
CA HIS A 10 10.06 24.59 1.87
C HIS A 10 9.49 23.33 2.56
N PRO A 11 9.74 22.10 2.03
CA PRO A 11 9.15 20.89 2.58
C PRO A 11 9.44 20.64 4.07
N GLN A 12 10.65 20.97 4.54
CA GLN A 12 10.99 20.86 5.97
C GLN A 12 10.21 21.86 6.84
N TRP A 13 9.97 23.09 6.36
CA TRP A 13 9.10 24.04 7.06
C TRP A 13 7.66 23.53 7.13
N LEU A 14 7.14 22.96 6.03
CA LEU A 14 5.80 22.37 6.02
C LEU A 14 5.70 21.21 7.03
N HIS A 15 6.67 20.29 7.03
CA HIS A 15 6.72 19.20 8.00
C HIS A 15 6.76 19.71 9.44
N PHE A 16 7.61 20.71 9.72
CA PHE A 16 7.69 21.36 11.03
C PHE A 16 6.36 22.00 11.46
N LYS A 17 5.65 22.66 10.54
CA LYS A 17 4.31 23.21 10.84
C LYS A 17 3.27 22.13 11.06
N LEU A 18 3.34 21.03 10.33
CA LEU A 18 2.42 19.91 10.48
C LEU A 18 2.68 19.09 11.74
N SER A 19 3.92 19.04 12.25
CA SER A 19 4.25 18.28 13.45
C SER A 19 3.63 18.84 14.73
N SER A 20 3.09 20.07 14.71
CA SER A 20 2.25 20.58 15.81
C SER A 20 0.84 19.98 15.83
N ASN A 21 0.43 19.26 14.77
CA ASN A 21 -0.85 18.57 14.70
C ASN A 21 -0.70 17.10 15.12
N ALA A 22 -1.38 16.69 16.18
CA ALA A 22 -1.29 15.33 16.72
C ALA A 22 -1.71 14.22 15.73
N GLU A 23 -2.68 14.48 14.86
CA GLU A 23 -3.10 13.52 13.83
C GLU A 23 -2.07 13.37 12.72
N TYR A 24 -1.39 14.46 12.35
CA TYR A 24 -0.25 14.38 11.44
C TYR A 24 0.87 13.55 12.04
N VAL A 25 1.24 13.80 13.30
CA VAL A 25 2.28 13.02 14.01
C VAL A 25 1.89 11.55 14.09
N MET A 26 0.62 11.23 14.36
CA MET A 26 0.14 9.84 14.38
C MET A 26 0.28 9.18 12.99
N ARG A 27 -0.16 9.84 11.91
CA ARG A 27 -0.01 9.33 10.54
C ARG A 27 1.46 9.17 10.15
N PHE A 28 2.32 10.08 10.59
CA PHE A 28 3.75 9.99 10.37
C PHE A 28 4.32 8.75 11.06
N LYS A 29 3.96 8.49 12.33
CA LYS A 29 4.36 7.28 13.06
C LYS A 29 3.92 6.01 12.37
N ASP A 30 2.69 5.97 11.87
CA ASP A 30 2.17 4.83 11.10
C ASP A 30 3.02 4.57 9.86
N ARG A 31 3.29 5.62 9.09
CA ARG A 31 4.09 5.52 7.87
C ARG A 31 5.55 5.16 8.15
N ALA A 32 6.15 5.75 9.19
CA ALA A 32 7.52 5.46 9.58
C ALA A 32 7.67 3.99 9.99
N PHE A 33 6.75 3.47 10.82
CA PHE A 33 6.73 2.05 11.21
C PHE A 33 6.59 1.14 9.98
N GLN A 34 5.60 1.39 9.12
CA GLN A 34 5.38 0.61 7.91
C GLN A 34 6.60 0.59 6.99
N LEU A 35 7.27 1.73 6.80
CA LEU A 35 8.42 1.81 5.91
C LEU A 35 9.66 1.13 6.51
N LEU A 36 9.97 1.40 7.77
CA LEU A 36 11.23 1.00 8.41
C LEU A 36 11.21 -0.45 8.93
N GLU A 37 10.04 -0.98 9.28
CA GLU A 37 9.93 -2.33 9.87
C GLU A 37 9.22 -3.36 8.98
N GLU A 38 8.41 -2.94 7.99
CA GLU A 38 7.57 -3.86 7.22
C GLU A 38 7.87 -3.88 5.72
N THR A 39 8.28 -2.75 5.16
CA THR A 39 8.33 -2.58 3.70
C THR A 39 9.69 -2.05 3.24
N THR A 40 9.68 -0.95 2.51
CA THR A 40 10.75 -0.53 1.60
C THR A 40 12.04 -0.14 2.30
N LEU A 41 12.00 0.39 3.53
CA LEU A 41 13.17 0.89 4.25
C LEU A 41 13.68 -0.10 5.31
N THR A 42 13.18 -1.34 5.31
CA THR A 42 13.79 -2.43 6.07
C THR A 42 15.22 -2.69 5.59
N GLU A 43 16.06 -3.21 6.47
CA GLU A 43 17.44 -3.58 6.14
C GLU A 43 17.49 -4.53 4.94
N ASP A 44 16.72 -5.63 4.99
CA ASP A 44 16.65 -6.64 3.93
C ASP A 44 16.24 -6.04 2.58
N SER A 45 15.22 -5.16 2.57
CA SER A 45 14.74 -4.54 1.33
C SER A 45 15.75 -3.56 0.75
N CYS A 46 16.41 -2.77 1.59
CA CYS A 46 17.47 -1.86 1.18
C CYS A 46 18.68 -2.62 0.62
N ARG A 47 19.11 -3.69 1.30
CA ARG A 47 20.20 -4.57 0.89
C ARG A 47 19.90 -5.25 -0.44
N ALA A 48 18.68 -5.78 -0.61
CA ALA A 48 18.25 -6.41 -1.86
C ALA A 48 18.29 -5.44 -3.05
N ARG A 49 17.80 -4.21 -2.88
CA ARG A 49 17.88 -3.17 -3.93
C ARG A 49 19.32 -2.81 -4.28
N PHE A 50 20.18 -2.67 -3.26
CA PHE A 50 21.59 -2.35 -3.47
C PHE A 50 22.32 -3.49 -4.21
N ASN A 51 22.11 -4.74 -3.79
CA ASN A 51 22.66 -5.92 -4.45
C ASN A 51 22.18 -6.06 -5.90
N SER A 52 20.91 -5.78 -6.18
CA SER A 52 20.40 -5.77 -7.56
C SER A 52 21.15 -4.77 -8.43
N ARG A 53 21.44 -3.57 -7.91
CA ARG A 53 22.22 -2.55 -8.64
C ARG A 53 23.69 -2.94 -8.81
N ILE A 54 24.29 -3.59 -7.81
CA ILE A 54 25.65 -4.15 -7.90
C ILE A 54 25.71 -5.13 -9.09
N SER A 55 24.80 -6.10 -9.15
CA SER A 55 24.77 -7.11 -10.20
C SER A 55 24.60 -6.53 -11.60
N GLU A 56 23.88 -5.41 -11.73
CA GLU A 56 23.67 -4.75 -13.02
C GLU A 56 24.96 -4.12 -13.58
N ILE A 57 25.80 -3.55 -12.71
CA ILE A 57 26.98 -2.78 -13.14
C ILE A 57 28.30 -3.53 -12.98
N GLU A 58 28.31 -4.66 -12.28
CA GLU A 58 29.53 -5.38 -11.90
C GLU A 58 30.49 -5.64 -13.07
N LYS A 59 29.97 -6.07 -14.22
CA LYS A 59 30.79 -6.29 -15.42
C LYS A 59 31.35 -5.00 -16.00
N ALA A 60 30.58 -3.92 -15.96
CA ALA A 60 31.02 -2.62 -16.45
C ALA A 60 32.18 -2.06 -15.60
N ILE A 61 32.18 -2.32 -14.28
CA ILE A 61 33.25 -1.88 -13.38
C ILE A 61 34.61 -2.48 -13.75
N ILE A 62 34.65 -3.70 -14.30
CA ILE A 62 35.91 -4.31 -14.78
C ILE A 62 36.48 -3.49 -15.93
N ALA A 63 35.66 -3.16 -16.93
CA ALA A 63 36.07 -2.38 -18.09
C ALA A 63 36.44 -0.94 -17.70
N GLU A 64 35.66 -0.34 -16.80
CA GLU A 64 35.92 0.99 -16.23
C GLU A 64 37.27 1.05 -15.53
N SER A 65 37.55 0.07 -14.67
CA SER A 65 38.82 -0.04 -13.94
C SER A 65 40.00 -0.17 -14.89
N ALA A 66 39.86 -1.00 -15.93
CA ALA A 66 40.91 -1.21 -16.91
C ALA A 66 41.20 0.04 -17.76
N ARG A 67 40.17 0.84 -18.06
CA ARG A 67 40.30 2.02 -18.91
C ARG A 67 40.75 3.26 -18.14
N TRP A 68 40.23 3.45 -16.92
CA TRP A 68 40.32 4.72 -16.21
C TRP A 68 40.82 4.59 -14.76
N GLY A 69 41.17 3.39 -14.29
CA GLY A 69 41.59 3.17 -12.90
C GLY A 69 42.80 4.01 -12.46
N ASP A 70 43.69 4.36 -13.38
CA ASP A 70 44.91 5.14 -13.15
C ASP A 70 44.75 6.65 -13.42
N THR A 71 43.57 7.10 -13.86
CA THR A 71 43.36 8.50 -14.29
C THR A 71 43.48 9.53 -13.17
N ARG A 72 43.26 9.12 -11.91
CA ARG A 72 43.24 10.03 -10.74
C ARG A 72 44.23 9.64 -9.63
N SER A 73 44.94 8.53 -9.77
CA SER A 73 45.90 8.03 -8.77
C SER A 73 47.03 7.26 -9.42
N GLY A 74 48.23 7.34 -8.85
CA GLY A 74 49.40 6.58 -9.34
C GLY A 74 49.29 5.07 -9.16
N SER A 75 48.40 4.61 -8.27
CA SER A 75 47.97 3.22 -8.16
C SER A 75 46.58 3.08 -8.79
N PRO A 76 46.39 2.20 -9.79
CA PRO A 76 45.09 2.06 -10.44
C PRO A 76 44.01 1.55 -9.49
N LEU A 77 42.88 2.25 -9.41
CA LEU A 77 41.67 1.77 -8.74
C LEU A 77 41.05 0.64 -9.56
N ASN A 78 40.63 -0.43 -8.88
CA ASN A 78 40.11 -1.62 -9.53
C ASN A 78 38.93 -2.26 -8.79
N ARG A 79 38.23 -3.18 -9.47
CA ARG A 79 37.07 -3.88 -8.92
C ARG A 79 37.39 -4.63 -7.62
N ASP A 80 38.48 -5.38 -7.61
CA ASP A 80 38.74 -6.39 -6.59
C ASP A 80 39.32 -5.79 -5.31
N ASP A 81 40.23 -4.83 -5.44
CA ASP A 81 40.95 -4.21 -4.31
C ASP A 81 40.26 -2.95 -3.77
N HIS A 82 39.32 -2.35 -4.51
CA HIS A 82 38.70 -1.08 -4.12
C HIS A 82 37.18 -1.12 -4.12
N TRP A 83 36.57 -1.52 -5.24
CA TRP A 83 35.11 -1.50 -5.34
C TRP A 83 34.46 -2.55 -4.43
N TYR A 84 34.89 -3.83 -4.48
CA TYR A 84 34.34 -4.86 -3.61
C TYR A 84 34.54 -4.57 -2.12
N PRO A 85 35.71 -4.12 -1.64
CA PRO A 85 35.86 -3.71 -0.24
C PRO A 85 34.91 -2.59 0.19
N GLU A 86 34.68 -1.58 -0.66
CA GLU A 86 33.72 -0.51 -0.34
C GLU A 86 32.27 -1.03 -0.35
N LEU A 87 31.91 -1.90 -1.30
CA LEU A 87 30.60 -2.56 -1.28
C LEU A 87 30.40 -3.36 0.00
N ASN A 88 31.40 -4.14 0.41
CA ASN A 88 31.34 -4.90 1.65
C ASN A 88 31.16 -3.97 2.85
N LYS A 89 31.88 -2.84 2.91
CA LYS A 89 31.72 -1.85 3.99
C LYS A 89 30.31 -1.24 4.01
N VAL A 90 29.76 -0.85 2.86
CA VAL A 90 28.39 -0.33 2.79
C VAL A 90 27.40 -1.40 3.26
N LEU A 91 27.59 -2.65 2.82
CA LEU A 91 26.73 -3.77 3.18
C LEU A 91 26.79 -4.09 4.68
N THR A 92 27.97 -4.16 5.30
CA THR A 92 28.13 -4.66 6.68
C THR A 92 28.22 -3.56 7.73
N THR A 93 28.42 -2.30 7.33
CA THR A 93 28.51 -1.17 8.27
C THR A 93 27.33 -0.25 8.13
N PHE A 94 27.02 0.21 6.92
CA PHE A 94 25.93 1.17 6.73
C PHE A 94 24.57 0.48 6.86
N PHE A 95 24.28 -0.57 6.08
CA PHE A 95 22.94 -1.18 6.09
C PHE A 95 22.60 -1.88 7.42
N ASP A 96 23.56 -2.56 8.05
CA ASP A 96 23.38 -3.22 9.36
C ASP A 96 22.92 -2.25 10.47
N ASN A 97 23.27 -0.97 10.36
CA ASN A 97 23.01 0.01 11.43
C ASN A 97 22.00 1.10 11.03
N ARG A 98 21.85 1.40 9.73
CA ARG A 98 21.18 2.63 9.30
C ARG A 98 19.71 2.68 9.71
N THR A 99 18.98 1.58 9.55
CA THR A 99 17.55 1.55 9.86
C THR A 99 17.31 1.82 11.34
N GLN A 100 18.09 1.20 12.22
CA GLN A 100 17.97 1.40 13.66
C GLN A 100 18.33 2.84 14.08
N ILE A 101 19.39 3.41 13.52
CA ILE A 101 19.77 4.82 13.75
C ILE A 101 18.62 5.76 13.40
N VAL A 102 17.96 5.55 12.25
CA VAL A 102 16.83 6.39 11.84
C VAL A 102 15.64 6.23 12.77
N ILE A 103 15.32 5.00 13.19
CA ILE A 103 14.26 4.73 14.16
C ILE A 103 14.51 5.49 15.46
N ASP A 104 15.75 5.46 15.97
CA ASP A 104 16.07 6.09 17.25
C ASP A 104 16.04 7.62 17.15
N GLN A 105 16.54 8.20 16.05
CA GLN A 105 16.37 9.64 15.76
C GLN A 105 14.90 10.07 15.70
N LEU A 106 14.03 9.25 15.11
CA LEU A 106 12.60 9.54 15.04
C LEU A 106 11.90 9.38 16.41
N LYS A 107 12.37 8.46 17.26
CA LYS A 107 11.87 8.35 18.65
C LYS A 107 12.24 9.60 19.45
N ASP A 108 13.47 10.09 19.32
CA ASP A 108 13.95 11.27 20.04
C ASP A 108 13.14 12.53 19.68
N GLU A 109 12.68 12.64 18.43
CA GLU A 109 11.82 13.73 17.97
C GLU A 109 10.31 13.47 18.17
N GLY A 110 9.94 12.34 18.81
CA GLY A 110 8.53 11.98 19.05
C GLY A 110 7.74 11.64 17.78
N LEU A 111 8.44 11.35 16.68
CA LEU A 111 7.92 11.00 15.35
C LEU A 111 7.88 9.49 15.10
N TYR A 112 8.33 8.67 16.05
CA TYR A 112 8.18 7.21 16.03
C TYR A 112 7.38 6.70 17.24
N THR A 113 6.87 5.48 17.14
CA THR A 113 6.13 4.85 18.25
C THR A 113 7.07 4.19 19.25
N THR A 114 6.87 4.44 20.54
CA THR A 114 7.55 3.70 21.62
C THR A 114 6.72 2.53 22.12
N LEU A 115 5.39 2.60 21.94
CA LEU A 115 4.48 1.48 22.12
C LEU A 115 4.47 0.64 20.84
N LEU A 116 4.97 -0.59 20.92
CA LEU A 116 5.02 -1.48 19.76
C LEU A 116 3.60 -1.88 19.30
N PRO A 117 3.34 -1.93 17.98
CA PRO A 117 2.12 -2.50 17.44
C PRO A 117 1.99 -3.99 17.76
N PRO A 118 0.78 -4.57 17.64
CA PRO A 118 0.58 -5.98 17.90
C PRO A 118 1.36 -6.82 16.88
N THR A 119 2.01 -7.87 17.35
CA THR A 119 2.60 -8.87 16.46
C THR A 119 1.48 -9.75 15.92
N ILE A 120 1.48 -9.98 14.61
CA ILE A 120 0.58 -10.93 13.96
C ILE A 120 1.43 -12.09 13.44
N SER A 121 1.05 -13.32 13.80
CA SER A 121 1.77 -14.53 13.43
C SER A 121 0.84 -15.60 12.91
N ARG A 122 1.33 -16.42 11.97
CA ARG A 122 0.67 -17.66 11.49
C ARG A 122 1.60 -18.83 11.77
N ASN A 123 1.09 -19.88 12.42
CA ASN A 123 1.85 -21.08 12.80
C ASN A 123 3.17 -20.77 13.54
N GLY A 124 3.15 -19.77 14.43
CA GLY A 124 4.32 -19.31 15.18
C GLY A 124 5.24 -18.33 14.44
N THR A 125 5.11 -18.20 13.12
CA THR A 125 5.94 -17.30 12.30
C THR A 125 5.32 -15.91 12.20
N LYS A 126 6.09 -14.87 12.53
CA LYS A 126 5.66 -13.48 12.40
C LYS A 126 5.43 -13.09 10.95
N ILE A 127 4.30 -12.45 10.67
CA ILE A 127 4.02 -11.88 9.36
C ILE A 127 4.57 -10.45 9.31
N LYS A 128 5.64 -10.28 8.54
CA LYS A 128 6.32 -8.99 8.35
C LYS A 128 5.74 -8.19 7.18
N SER A 129 5.33 -8.87 6.11
CA SER A 129 4.74 -8.23 4.92
C SER A 129 3.34 -7.71 5.22
N PRO A 130 2.96 -6.53 4.67
CA PRO A 130 1.59 -6.02 4.76
C PRO A 130 0.60 -6.81 3.88
N VAL A 131 1.08 -7.72 3.04
CA VAL A 131 0.26 -8.59 2.20
C VAL A 131 0.68 -10.04 2.39
N TYR A 132 -0.30 -10.94 2.54
CA TYR A 132 -0.07 -12.36 2.75
C TYR A 132 -1.05 -13.22 1.95
N MET A 133 -0.54 -14.04 1.02
CA MET A 133 -1.37 -14.94 0.21
C MET A 133 -1.83 -16.17 1.01
N VAL A 134 -3.08 -16.57 0.83
CA VAL A 134 -3.67 -17.75 1.47
C VAL A 134 -4.46 -18.57 0.47
N ASN A 135 -4.53 -19.88 0.69
CA ASN A 135 -5.18 -20.84 -0.21
C ASN A 135 -6.31 -21.63 0.46
N GLU A 136 -6.44 -21.51 1.78
CA GLU A 136 -7.41 -22.21 2.61
C GLU A 136 -7.72 -21.38 3.87
N PRO A 137 -8.84 -21.65 4.56
CA PRO A 137 -9.13 -21.03 5.86
C PRO A 137 -8.01 -21.28 6.86
N PHE A 138 -7.70 -20.30 7.69
CA PHE A 138 -6.55 -20.34 8.60
C PHE A 138 -6.80 -19.57 9.88
N SER A 139 -5.86 -19.63 10.81
CA SER A 139 -5.88 -18.84 12.03
C SER A 139 -4.63 -17.99 12.16
N VAL A 140 -4.79 -16.80 12.72
CA VAL A 140 -3.68 -15.89 13.05
C VAL A 140 -3.70 -15.56 14.53
N SER A 141 -2.52 -15.49 15.13
CA SER A 141 -2.35 -15.05 16.51
C SER A 141 -1.95 -13.58 16.54
N LEU A 142 -2.66 -12.80 17.34
CA LEU A 142 -2.38 -11.40 17.65
C LEU A 142 -1.81 -11.34 19.06
N ALA A 143 -0.68 -10.65 19.24
CA ALA A 143 -0.01 -10.55 20.54
C ALA A 143 0.54 -9.15 20.82
N ALA A 144 0.24 -8.63 22.01
CA ALA A 144 0.74 -7.33 22.50
C ALA A 144 1.17 -7.39 23.98
N GLY A 145 1.58 -8.58 24.44
CA GLY A 145 1.97 -8.81 25.83
C GLY A 145 0.76 -8.73 26.76
N THR A 146 0.78 -7.80 27.72
CA THR A 146 -0.36 -7.56 28.63
C THR A 146 -1.26 -6.40 28.19
N ASN A 147 -0.90 -5.70 27.10
CA ASN A 147 -1.64 -4.54 26.61
C ASN A 147 -2.89 -4.96 25.83
N THR A 148 -3.84 -4.04 25.68
CA THR A 148 -5.04 -4.27 24.87
C THR A 148 -4.70 -4.08 23.39
N ILE A 149 -5.24 -4.95 22.54
CA ILE A 149 -5.22 -4.82 21.08
C ILE A 149 -6.62 -4.39 20.66
N TYR A 150 -6.72 -3.31 19.91
CA TYR A 150 -7.92 -2.99 19.14
C TYR A 150 -7.66 -3.28 17.68
N TYR A 151 -8.62 -3.89 17.01
CA TYR A 151 -8.50 -4.26 15.61
C TYR A 151 -9.83 -4.15 14.87
N THR A 152 -9.77 -4.04 13.56
CA THR A 152 -10.93 -4.10 12.66
C THR A 152 -10.66 -5.12 11.56
N LEU A 153 -11.74 -5.60 10.94
CA LEU A 153 -11.70 -6.51 9.79
C LEU A 153 -12.23 -5.86 8.49
N ASN A 154 -12.74 -4.63 8.60
CA ASN A 154 -13.42 -3.92 7.51
C ASN A 154 -12.52 -2.90 6.77
N GLY A 155 -11.24 -2.84 7.14
CA GLY A 155 -10.27 -1.90 6.57
C GLY A 155 -10.31 -0.48 7.14
N ASN A 156 -11.19 -0.16 8.09
CA ASN A 156 -11.13 1.09 8.83
C ASN A 156 -10.05 1.03 9.92
N ASP A 157 -9.50 2.15 10.35
CA ASP A 157 -8.57 2.16 11.50
C ASP A 157 -9.35 1.91 12.81
N PRO A 158 -8.87 1.06 13.74
CA PRO A 158 -9.49 0.91 15.08
C PRO A 158 -9.43 2.19 15.93
N ARG A 159 -8.60 3.18 15.56
CA ARG A 159 -8.48 4.48 16.20
C ARG A 159 -9.17 5.56 15.37
N LEU A 160 -9.98 6.40 16.01
CA LEU A 160 -10.54 7.63 15.43
C LEU A 160 -9.56 8.81 15.57
N ALA A 161 -9.71 9.82 14.72
CA ALA A 161 -9.07 11.12 14.94
C ALA A 161 -9.47 11.67 16.32
N GLY A 162 -8.53 12.27 17.04
CA GLY A 162 -8.70 12.65 18.45
C GLY A 162 -8.50 11.49 19.43
N SER A 163 -7.93 10.36 18.98
CA SER A 163 -7.55 9.20 19.81
C SER A 163 -8.71 8.38 20.41
N GLY A 164 -9.94 8.61 19.96
CA GLY A 164 -11.10 7.78 20.31
C GLY A 164 -10.99 6.36 19.75
N ILE A 165 -11.75 5.44 20.33
CA ILE A 165 -11.89 4.07 19.83
C ILE A 165 -12.98 4.06 18.76
N SER A 166 -12.72 3.44 17.61
CA SER A 166 -13.70 3.29 16.54
C SER A 166 -14.86 2.39 16.99
N PRO A 167 -16.12 2.67 16.63
CA PRO A 167 -17.24 1.76 16.88
C PRO A 167 -17.09 0.42 16.15
N ASP A 168 -16.29 0.37 15.08
CA ASP A 168 -15.97 -0.86 14.36
C ASP A 168 -14.88 -1.70 15.06
N ALA A 169 -14.23 -1.15 16.09
CA ALA A 169 -13.09 -1.79 16.73
C ALA A 169 -13.52 -2.93 17.65
N LEU A 170 -12.98 -4.10 17.37
CA LEU A 170 -12.99 -5.26 18.25
C LEU A 170 -11.77 -5.22 19.17
N GLN A 171 -11.84 -5.89 20.32
CA GLN A 171 -10.75 -5.89 21.31
C GLN A 171 -10.27 -7.30 21.68
N ILE A 172 -8.97 -7.42 21.92
CA ILE A 172 -8.31 -8.58 22.53
C ILE A 172 -7.46 -8.07 23.69
N LYS A 173 -7.58 -8.68 24.87
CA LYS A 173 -6.71 -8.36 26.00
C LYS A 173 -5.46 -9.24 25.95
N GLY A 174 -4.30 -8.62 25.75
CA GLY A 174 -3.02 -9.31 25.66
C GLY A 174 -2.83 -10.05 24.34
N ASN A 175 -3.23 -11.33 24.31
CA ASN A 175 -3.04 -12.22 23.17
C ASN A 175 -4.37 -12.89 22.78
N GLY A 176 -4.54 -13.19 21.50
CA GLY A 176 -5.74 -13.86 20.99
C GLY A 176 -5.53 -14.45 19.61
N THR A 177 -6.48 -15.27 19.18
CA THR A 177 -6.47 -15.92 17.87
C THR A 177 -7.71 -15.53 17.09
N LEU A 178 -7.53 -15.26 15.80
CA LEU A 178 -8.61 -14.97 14.86
C LEU A 178 -8.66 -16.05 13.79
N SER A 179 -9.85 -16.59 13.54
CA SER A 179 -10.11 -17.46 12.41
C SER A 179 -10.45 -16.61 11.19
N ILE A 180 -9.72 -16.80 10.09
CA ILE A 180 -9.90 -16.09 8.84
C ILE A 180 -10.34 -17.10 7.77
N ASN A 181 -11.45 -16.81 7.11
CA ASN A 181 -12.01 -17.61 6.02
C ASN A 181 -12.03 -16.78 4.74
N GLY A 182 -11.06 -17.02 3.85
CA GLY A 182 -10.88 -16.23 2.62
C GLY A 182 -10.05 -14.96 2.84
N SER A 183 -10.35 -13.92 2.05
CA SER A 183 -9.65 -12.64 2.14
C SER A 183 -10.10 -11.80 3.33
N ALA A 184 -9.16 -11.08 3.94
CA ALA A 184 -9.45 -10.24 5.11
C ALA A 184 -8.46 -9.07 5.21
N ILE A 185 -8.94 -7.95 5.76
CA ILE A 185 -8.11 -6.78 6.05
C ILE A 185 -8.00 -6.66 7.56
N ILE A 186 -6.84 -6.97 8.14
CA ILE A 186 -6.61 -6.74 9.57
C ILE A 186 -5.89 -5.41 9.75
N LYS A 187 -6.55 -4.47 10.42
CA LYS A 187 -5.93 -3.24 10.94
C LYS A 187 -5.96 -3.26 12.45
N ALA A 188 -4.80 -3.22 13.09
CA ALA A 188 -4.68 -3.42 14.52
C ALA A 188 -3.70 -2.43 15.16
N ARG A 189 -4.02 -2.00 16.38
CA ARG A 189 -3.16 -1.15 17.21
C ARG A 189 -3.13 -1.69 18.63
N THR A 190 -2.00 -1.54 19.29
CA THR A 190 -1.87 -1.74 20.73
C THR A 190 -2.26 -0.45 21.44
N TYR A 191 -3.02 -0.59 22.51
CA TYR A 191 -3.48 0.52 23.34
C TYR A 191 -3.04 0.32 24.79
N LYS A 192 -2.46 1.39 25.35
CA LYS A 192 -1.97 1.41 26.74
C LYS A 192 -2.10 2.81 27.31
N ASN A 193 -2.85 2.96 28.42
CA ASN A 193 -2.94 4.20 29.20
C ASN A 193 -3.22 5.46 28.35
N GLY A 194 -4.18 5.40 27.42
CA GLY A 194 -4.51 6.55 26.56
C GLY A 194 -3.65 6.67 25.29
N ALA A 195 -2.56 5.91 25.18
CA ALA A 195 -1.66 5.95 24.04
C ALA A 195 -1.91 4.79 23.06
N TRP A 196 -1.79 5.10 21.77
CA TRP A 196 -1.89 4.17 20.66
C TRP A 196 -0.51 3.87 20.07
N SER A 197 -0.27 2.61 19.69
CA SER A 197 0.87 2.26 18.84
C SER A 197 0.67 2.78 17.41
N ALA A 198 1.71 2.67 16.58
CA ALA A 198 1.55 2.71 15.13
C ALA A 198 0.56 1.61 14.64
N LEU A 199 0.00 1.81 13.45
CA LEU A 199 -0.92 0.88 12.81
C LEU A 199 -0.17 -0.34 12.28
N LYS A 200 -0.56 -1.54 12.71
CA LYS A 200 -0.23 -2.81 12.05
C LYS A 200 -1.34 -3.12 11.04
N HIS A 201 -0.99 -3.34 9.78
CA HIS A 201 -1.93 -3.65 8.71
C HIS A 201 -1.45 -4.89 7.93
N ILE A 202 -2.33 -5.88 7.77
CA ILE A 202 -2.12 -7.02 6.88
C ILE A 202 -3.38 -7.25 6.03
N ASP A 203 -3.19 -7.32 4.72
CA ASP A 203 -4.15 -7.85 3.76
C ASP A 203 -3.88 -9.33 3.52
N PHE A 204 -4.85 -10.17 3.88
CA PHE A 204 -4.85 -11.57 3.51
C PHE A 204 -5.61 -11.73 2.20
N LEU A 205 -4.95 -12.30 1.21
CA LEU A 205 -5.48 -12.46 -0.14
C LEU A 205 -5.69 -13.94 -0.45
N SER A 206 -6.96 -14.35 -0.54
CA SER A 206 -7.31 -15.70 -0.99
C SER A 206 -6.99 -15.86 -2.47
N VAL A 207 -6.28 -16.93 -2.84
CA VAL A 207 -6.12 -17.33 -4.24
C VAL A 207 -7.35 -18.08 -4.77
N ASN A 208 -8.15 -18.64 -3.86
CA ASN A 208 -9.41 -19.31 -4.15
C ASN A 208 -10.55 -18.42 -3.64
N GLU A 209 -10.82 -17.33 -4.35
CA GLU A 209 -11.77 -16.31 -3.90
C GLU A 209 -13.22 -16.63 -4.29
N ASP A 210 -14.15 -16.36 -3.37
CA ASP A 210 -15.59 -16.42 -3.64
C ASP A 210 -16.14 -15.03 -3.96
N TYR A 211 -16.39 -14.80 -5.25
CA TYR A 211 -16.92 -13.54 -5.76
C TYR A 211 -18.45 -13.42 -5.70
N THR A 212 -19.16 -14.29 -4.97
CA THR A 212 -20.63 -14.24 -4.84
C THR A 212 -21.13 -12.86 -4.41
N ASN A 213 -20.36 -12.15 -3.58
CA ASN A 213 -20.67 -10.83 -3.07
C ASN A 213 -20.10 -9.66 -3.89
N LEU A 214 -19.41 -9.92 -4.99
CA LEU A 214 -19.01 -8.87 -5.93
C LEU A 214 -20.18 -8.56 -6.87
N LYS A 215 -20.65 -7.33 -6.86
CA LYS A 215 -21.77 -6.87 -7.70
C LYS A 215 -21.37 -5.63 -8.48
N VAL A 216 -21.82 -5.54 -9.72
CA VAL A 216 -21.87 -4.27 -10.44
C VAL A 216 -23.08 -3.51 -9.90
N THR A 217 -22.87 -2.32 -9.35
CA THR A 217 -23.93 -1.51 -8.73
C THR A 217 -24.29 -0.28 -9.54
N GLU A 218 -23.37 0.20 -10.37
CA GLU A 218 -23.62 1.34 -11.24
C GLU A 218 -22.83 1.22 -12.54
N ILE A 219 -23.47 1.60 -13.64
CA ILE A 219 -22.85 1.77 -14.95
C ILE A 219 -23.35 3.10 -15.47
N HIS A 220 -22.44 4.07 -15.62
CA HIS A 220 -22.76 5.34 -16.24
C HIS A 220 -22.16 5.35 -17.64
N TYR A 221 -23.01 5.12 -18.64
CA TYR A 221 -22.66 5.05 -20.05
C TYR A 221 -23.33 6.20 -20.80
N ASN A 222 -22.72 6.62 -21.91
CA ASN A 222 -23.26 7.69 -22.77
C ASN A 222 -23.74 8.96 -22.02
N PRO A 223 -22.97 9.50 -21.06
CA PRO A 223 -23.35 10.74 -20.40
C PRO A 223 -23.25 11.92 -21.38
N GLU A 224 -23.92 13.03 -21.07
CA GLU A 224 -23.93 14.20 -21.94
C GLU A 224 -22.55 14.90 -21.99
N ASN A 225 -22.22 15.44 -23.16
CA ASN A 225 -21.09 16.35 -23.32
C ASN A 225 -21.26 17.56 -22.39
N VAL A 226 -20.14 18.06 -21.85
CA VAL A 226 -20.11 19.30 -21.07
C VAL A 226 -19.44 20.37 -21.91
N VAL A 227 -20.12 21.50 -22.11
CA VAL A 227 -19.61 22.65 -22.85
C VAL A 227 -19.37 23.80 -21.89
N VAL A 228 -18.13 24.27 -21.80
CA VAL A 228 -17.73 25.44 -20.98
C VAL A 228 -17.05 26.45 -21.89
N GLY A 229 -17.76 27.54 -22.23
CA GLY A 229 -17.25 28.52 -23.18
C GLY A 229 -17.09 27.91 -24.58
N LEU A 230 -15.84 27.85 -25.05
CA LEU A 230 -15.49 27.22 -26.34
C LEU A 230 -14.98 25.78 -26.17
N ASP A 231 -14.76 25.32 -24.95
CA ASP A 231 -14.22 24.00 -24.66
C ASP A 231 -15.38 23.00 -24.50
N THR A 232 -15.24 21.83 -25.12
CA THR A 232 -16.19 20.72 -24.99
C THR A 232 -15.47 19.49 -24.45
N THR A 233 -15.90 19.00 -23.29
CA THR A 233 -15.51 17.69 -22.78
C THR A 233 -16.49 16.65 -23.30
N ASN A 234 -15.97 15.59 -23.92
CA ASN A 234 -16.80 14.53 -24.45
C ASN A 234 -17.47 13.76 -23.31
N GLY A 235 -18.75 13.45 -23.46
CA GLY A 235 -19.53 12.61 -22.56
C GLY A 235 -18.78 11.33 -22.17
N LYS A 236 -18.20 10.66 -23.16
CA LYS A 236 -17.45 9.41 -22.96
C LYS A 236 -16.35 9.49 -21.90
N ASP A 237 -15.78 10.67 -21.67
CA ASP A 237 -14.76 10.86 -20.64
C ASP A 237 -15.33 10.75 -19.20
N PHE A 238 -16.65 10.88 -19.03
CA PHE A 238 -17.35 10.76 -17.75
C PHE A 238 -17.93 9.35 -17.49
N GLU A 239 -17.69 8.40 -18.38
CA GLU A 239 -18.16 7.02 -18.23
C GLU A 239 -17.47 6.31 -17.06
N PHE A 240 -18.22 5.51 -16.31
CA PHE A 240 -17.67 4.69 -15.24
C PHE A 240 -18.46 3.42 -14.97
N ILE A 241 -17.79 2.45 -14.34
CA ILE A 241 -18.39 1.24 -13.78
C ILE A 241 -18.02 1.14 -12.30
N GLU A 242 -19.03 0.90 -11.47
CA GLU A 242 -18.87 0.69 -10.04
C GLU A 242 -19.10 -0.78 -9.68
N PHE A 243 -18.11 -1.35 -8.98
CA PHE A 243 -18.24 -2.63 -8.30
C PHE A 243 -18.40 -2.40 -6.81
N LYS A 244 -19.24 -3.20 -6.16
CA LYS A 244 -19.43 -3.22 -4.72
C LYS A 244 -19.21 -4.61 -4.17
N ASN A 245 -18.49 -4.70 -3.06
CA ASN A 245 -18.52 -5.87 -2.20
C ASN A 245 -19.74 -5.76 -1.27
N THR A 246 -20.79 -6.53 -1.55
CA THR A 246 -22.01 -6.54 -0.73
C THR A 246 -21.91 -7.40 0.52
N GLY A 247 -20.79 -8.13 0.69
CA GLY A 247 -20.56 -9.07 1.79
C GLY A 247 -20.00 -8.42 3.06
N GLU A 248 -19.67 -9.27 4.03
CA GLU A 248 -19.09 -8.90 5.33
C GLU A 248 -17.58 -9.17 5.42
N THR A 249 -17.01 -9.88 4.46
CA THR A 249 -15.57 -10.17 4.34
C THR A 249 -14.97 -9.40 3.17
N ALA A 250 -13.64 -9.24 3.16
CA ALA A 250 -12.97 -8.61 2.03
C ALA A 250 -12.91 -9.56 0.81
N LEU A 251 -12.66 -8.99 -0.38
CA LEU A 251 -12.48 -9.73 -1.62
C LEU A 251 -11.13 -9.36 -2.26
N ASN A 252 -10.33 -10.36 -2.62
CA ASN A 252 -9.14 -10.18 -3.44
C ASN A 252 -9.56 -9.98 -4.89
N LEU A 253 -9.28 -8.82 -5.49
CA LEU A 253 -9.56 -8.53 -6.90
C LEU A 253 -8.32 -8.66 -7.78
N SER A 254 -7.15 -9.00 -7.21
CA SER A 254 -5.87 -9.00 -7.92
C SER A 254 -5.91 -9.88 -9.16
N GLY A 255 -5.51 -9.32 -10.30
CA GLY A 255 -5.42 -10.07 -11.56
C GLY A 255 -6.76 -10.48 -12.16
N LEU A 256 -7.88 -9.95 -11.65
CA LEU A 256 -9.12 -9.96 -12.42
C LEU A 256 -8.96 -9.06 -13.65
N ILE A 257 -9.65 -9.42 -14.72
CA ILE A 257 -9.60 -8.72 -16.00
C ILE A 257 -11.03 -8.42 -16.43
N LEU A 258 -11.29 -7.14 -16.65
CA LEU A 258 -12.46 -6.65 -17.37
C LEU A 258 -12.09 -6.57 -18.85
N ASP A 259 -12.87 -7.21 -19.72
CA ASP A 259 -12.58 -7.33 -21.15
C ASP A 259 -13.87 -7.28 -22.02
N SER A 260 -13.72 -7.53 -23.32
CA SER A 260 -14.72 -7.50 -24.41
C SER A 260 -15.05 -6.12 -24.96
N ALA A 261 -15.44 -5.18 -24.10
CA ALA A 261 -15.83 -3.83 -24.50
C ALA A 261 -14.83 -2.75 -24.06
N ILE A 262 -14.37 -2.89 -22.82
CA ILE A 262 -13.36 -2.06 -22.19
C ILE A 262 -12.33 -2.97 -21.55
N TYR A 263 -11.10 -2.47 -21.40
CA TYR A 263 -10.03 -3.25 -20.82
C TYR A 263 -9.54 -2.67 -19.51
N TYR A 264 -9.52 -3.49 -18.46
CA TYR A 264 -8.86 -3.17 -17.19
C TYR A 264 -8.37 -4.43 -16.48
N GLU A 265 -7.09 -4.47 -16.13
CA GLU A 265 -6.54 -5.47 -15.23
C GLU A 265 -6.40 -4.88 -13.83
N PHE A 266 -7.02 -5.55 -12.86
CA PHE A 266 -6.93 -5.15 -11.46
C PHE A 266 -5.50 -5.36 -10.95
N PRO A 267 -4.82 -4.32 -10.45
CA PRO A 267 -3.41 -4.41 -10.05
C PRO A 267 -3.15 -5.51 -9.00
N PRO A 268 -1.91 -6.02 -8.91
CA PRO A 268 -1.53 -6.91 -7.83
C PRO A 268 -1.83 -6.30 -6.45
N ASN A 269 -2.22 -7.15 -5.50
CA ASN A 269 -2.58 -6.80 -4.14
C ASN A 269 -3.81 -5.89 -4.02
N THR A 270 -4.71 -5.91 -5.01
CA THR A 270 -5.98 -5.19 -4.92
C THR A 270 -6.96 -5.96 -4.03
N ILE A 271 -7.36 -5.35 -2.91
CA ILE A 271 -8.35 -5.91 -1.98
C ILE A 271 -9.52 -4.94 -1.82
N LEU A 272 -10.74 -5.46 -1.91
CA LEU A 272 -11.97 -4.72 -1.72
C LEU A 272 -12.60 -5.08 -0.38
N GLY A 273 -12.51 -4.17 0.59
CA GLY A 273 -13.10 -4.35 1.92
C GLY A 273 -14.63 -4.54 1.88
N PRO A 274 -15.23 -5.08 2.95
CA PRO A 274 -16.67 -5.30 3.03
C PRO A 274 -17.43 -3.98 2.91
N LYS A 275 -18.53 -4.01 2.17
CA LYS A 275 -19.40 -2.86 1.85
C LYS A 275 -18.70 -1.72 1.09
N LYS A 276 -17.44 -1.89 0.68
CA LYS A 276 -16.69 -0.88 -0.09
C LYS A 276 -16.96 -1.01 -1.58
N PHE A 277 -16.59 0.06 -2.29
CA PHE A 277 -16.75 0.21 -3.73
C PHE A 277 -15.39 0.25 -4.42
N TYR A 278 -15.37 -0.19 -5.68
CA TYR A 278 -14.25 -0.07 -6.60
C TYR A 278 -14.77 0.55 -7.89
N VAL A 279 -14.29 1.75 -8.23
CA VAL A 279 -14.82 2.52 -9.37
C VAL A 279 -13.78 2.58 -10.47
N LEU A 280 -14.14 2.13 -11.66
CA LEU A 280 -13.33 2.29 -12.86
C LEU A 280 -13.93 3.41 -13.70
N ALA A 281 -13.15 4.46 -13.98
CA ALA A 281 -13.59 5.59 -14.81
C ALA A 281 -12.80 5.65 -16.12
N SER A 282 -13.42 6.15 -17.19
CA SER A 282 -12.74 6.37 -18.48
C SER A 282 -11.63 7.43 -18.36
N LYS A 283 -11.95 8.58 -17.75
CA LYS A 283 -10.99 9.64 -17.40
C LYS A 283 -11.12 10.02 -15.92
N PRO A 284 -10.27 9.47 -15.01
CA PRO A 284 -10.30 9.74 -13.58
C PRO A 284 -10.29 11.23 -13.21
N GLU A 285 -9.57 12.06 -13.96
CA GLU A 285 -9.52 13.51 -13.78
C GLU A 285 -10.89 14.15 -14.03
N ASN A 286 -11.53 13.86 -15.16
CA ASN A 286 -12.86 14.39 -15.49
C ASN A 286 -13.95 13.80 -14.57
N PHE A 287 -13.79 12.55 -14.15
CA PHE A 287 -14.64 11.92 -13.12
C PHE A 287 -14.53 12.66 -11.79
N TYR A 288 -13.32 12.99 -11.35
CA TYR A 288 -13.12 13.77 -10.12
C TYR A 288 -13.72 15.17 -10.22
N ASP A 289 -13.50 15.87 -11.34
CA ASP A 289 -14.04 17.21 -11.53
C ASP A 289 -15.57 17.23 -11.54
N ARG A 290 -16.21 16.20 -12.09
CA ARG A 290 -17.67 16.09 -12.19
C ARG A 290 -18.35 15.55 -10.93
N TYR A 291 -17.81 14.48 -10.33
CA TYR A 291 -18.45 13.76 -9.23
C TYR A 291 -17.82 14.04 -7.87
N HIS A 292 -16.66 14.70 -7.82
CA HIS A 292 -15.88 14.97 -6.60
C HIS A 292 -15.52 13.70 -5.83
N LEU A 293 -15.35 12.59 -6.56
CA LEU A 293 -14.95 11.28 -6.08
C LEU A 293 -13.67 10.86 -6.81
N THR A 294 -12.83 10.07 -6.14
CA THR A 294 -11.62 9.52 -6.75
C THR A 294 -11.90 8.13 -7.31
N ALA A 295 -11.71 7.94 -8.61
CA ALA A 295 -11.79 6.62 -9.22
C ALA A 295 -10.66 5.70 -8.70
N SER A 296 -10.96 4.41 -8.59
CA SER A 296 -10.00 3.37 -8.19
C SER A 296 -9.09 2.94 -9.34
N GLY A 297 -9.56 3.09 -10.59
CA GLY A 297 -8.80 2.74 -11.79
C GLY A 297 -9.25 3.49 -13.04
N ASN A 298 -8.41 3.42 -14.07
CA ASN A 298 -8.67 3.92 -15.42
C ASN A 298 -8.82 2.73 -16.37
N PHE A 299 -10.01 2.51 -16.91
CA PHE A 299 -10.19 1.50 -17.96
C PHE A 299 -9.84 2.09 -19.34
N LYS A 300 -9.39 1.22 -20.25
CA LYS A 300 -9.13 1.58 -21.65
C LYS A 300 -10.38 1.38 -22.50
N ASP A 301 -10.39 2.05 -23.65
CA ASP A 301 -11.51 2.12 -24.58
C ASP A 301 -12.75 2.78 -23.96
N ASN A 302 -13.92 2.67 -24.59
CA ASN A 302 -15.14 3.34 -24.17
C ASN A 302 -16.34 2.42 -24.34
N LEU A 303 -17.40 2.74 -23.59
CA LEU A 303 -18.65 2.03 -23.74
C LEU A 303 -19.33 2.39 -25.07
N SER A 304 -19.99 1.40 -25.66
CA SER A 304 -20.83 1.53 -26.84
C SER A 304 -22.21 2.06 -26.46
N ASN A 305 -22.66 3.09 -27.17
CA ASN A 305 -24.02 3.62 -27.03
C ASN A 305 -25.09 2.72 -27.67
N GLY A 306 -24.69 1.68 -28.41
CA GLY A 306 -25.58 0.71 -29.06
C GLY A 306 -25.77 -0.58 -28.27
N GLY A 307 -25.21 -0.64 -27.06
CA GLY A 307 -25.20 -1.80 -26.19
C GLY A 307 -24.10 -2.80 -26.50
N GLU A 308 -23.60 -3.46 -25.46
CA GLU A 308 -22.52 -4.46 -25.53
C GLU A 308 -22.44 -5.33 -24.27
N GLN A 309 -21.69 -6.42 -24.35
CA GLN A 309 -21.41 -7.29 -23.22
C GLN A 309 -20.05 -6.97 -22.61
N ILE A 310 -20.01 -6.93 -21.29
CA ILE A 310 -18.78 -6.84 -20.51
C ILE A 310 -18.61 -8.13 -19.72
N VAL A 311 -17.38 -8.63 -19.73
CA VAL A 311 -16.99 -9.84 -19.01
C VAL A 311 -15.90 -9.50 -18.00
N LEU A 312 -16.11 -9.89 -16.74
CA LEU A 312 -15.07 -9.94 -15.72
C LEU A 312 -14.64 -11.39 -15.57
N HIS A 313 -13.35 -11.68 -15.78
CA HIS A 313 -12.79 -13.02 -15.64
C HIS A 313 -11.48 -13.00 -14.85
N ASN A 314 -11.01 -14.16 -14.41
CA ASN A 314 -9.69 -14.30 -13.82
C ASN A 314 -8.62 -14.65 -14.88
N GLY A 315 -7.34 -14.71 -14.48
CA GLY A 315 -6.23 -15.07 -15.37
C GLY A 315 -6.27 -16.48 -15.97
N ASN A 316 -7.19 -17.35 -15.51
CA ASN A 316 -7.45 -18.67 -16.11
C ASN A 316 -8.64 -18.64 -17.09
N ASN A 317 -9.16 -17.46 -17.43
CA ASN A 317 -10.35 -17.24 -18.26
C ASN A 317 -11.65 -17.81 -17.67
N ASN A 318 -11.70 -18.06 -16.35
CA ASN A 318 -12.95 -18.38 -15.68
C ASN A 318 -13.76 -17.09 -15.51
N ASN A 319 -14.98 -17.08 -16.04
CA ASN A 319 -15.88 -15.94 -15.93
C ASN A 319 -16.36 -15.78 -14.50
N ILE A 320 -16.22 -14.58 -13.96
CA ILE A 320 -16.67 -14.18 -12.62
C ILE A 320 -18.02 -13.46 -12.71
N LEU A 321 -18.12 -12.46 -13.60
CA LEU A 321 -19.36 -11.74 -13.88
C LEU A 321 -19.53 -11.54 -15.39
N LYS A 322 -20.77 -11.48 -15.85
CA LYS A 322 -21.16 -11.08 -17.20
C LYS A 322 -22.38 -10.18 -17.11
N PHE A 323 -22.35 -9.04 -17.79
CA PHE A 323 -23.45 -8.07 -17.79
C PHE A 323 -23.49 -7.31 -19.12
N LEU A 324 -24.66 -6.72 -19.41
CA LEU A 324 -24.90 -5.94 -20.61
C LEU A 324 -24.98 -4.45 -20.26
N VAL A 325 -24.43 -3.62 -21.13
CA VAL A 325 -24.72 -2.19 -21.22
C VAL A 325 -25.76 -2.03 -22.33
N PHE A 326 -26.81 -1.22 -22.12
CA PHE A 326 -27.95 -1.07 -23.04
C PHE A 326 -28.01 0.32 -23.65
#